data_AF-A0ABD3Z470-F1
#
_entry.id   AF-A0ABD3Z470-F1
#
_cell.length_a   1.000
_cell.length_b   1.000
_cell.length_c   1.000
_cell.angle_alpha   90.00
_cell.angle_beta   90.00
_cell.angle_gamma   90.00
#
_symmetry.space_group_name_H-M   'P 1'
#
loop_
_entity.id
_entity.type
_entity.pdbx_description
1 polymer ?
#
loop_
_entity_poly.entity_id
_entity_poly.type
_entity_poly.pdbx_seq_one_letter_code
_entity_poly.pdbx_strand_id
1 'polypeptide(L)'
;MDKALKRHLQELRREVRDFRASQMEKEAQHDAMRQAYYSIPPRFRPQPAPGRYEREPWPDHLRAIPCGATTRSGTPCKITVLYRNGRCKLHGGMSTGAKTKAGRKRQRDGFRAWQERQLASKAGRKRTRTYTSDVAGINGATLAEISASATEKPLNKVSGIVLHFTGERLKATLVSGQSVAVQLTTTSPKYGGVRWWYVCPACTGRKAALYVSGESLICRQCAGLHYASQSE
;
A
#
# COMPACT_ATOMS: atom_id res chain seq x y z
N MET A 1 13.04 8.33 -19.11
CA MET A 1 13.80 7.33 -18.33
C MET A 1 13.04 6.01 -18.40
N ASP A 2 13.70 4.92 -18.76
CA ASP A 2 13.10 3.59 -18.77
C ASP A 2 12.57 3.22 -17.35
N LYS A 3 11.38 2.63 -17.29
CA LYS A 3 10.73 2.19 -16.05
C LYS A 3 11.58 1.15 -15.32
N ALA A 4 12.30 0.29 -16.06
CA ALA A 4 13.20 -0.70 -15.48
C ALA A 4 14.39 -0.02 -14.77
N LEU A 5 15.05 0.93 -15.41
CA LEU A 5 16.14 1.71 -14.82
C LEU A 5 15.69 2.45 -13.55
N LYS A 6 14.49 3.05 -13.57
CA LYS A 6 13.93 3.74 -12.38
C LYS A 6 13.75 2.80 -11.21
N ARG A 7 13.22 1.60 -11.45
CA ARG A 7 13.01 0.57 -10.42
C ARG A 7 14.35 0.07 -9.86
N HIS A 8 15.32 -0.19 -10.73
CA HIS A 8 16.66 -0.61 -10.31
C HIS A 8 17.35 0.45 -9.43
N LEU A 9 17.30 1.73 -9.79
CA LEU A 9 17.85 2.80 -8.95
C LEU A 9 17.09 2.98 -7.63
N GLN A 10 15.80 2.63 -7.57
CA GLN A 10 15.05 2.62 -6.31
C GLN A 10 15.50 1.47 -5.40
N GLU A 11 15.78 0.30 -5.97
CA GLU A 11 16.31 -0.86 -5.24
C GLU A 11 17.68 -0.55 -4.62
N LEU A 12 18.62 -0.05 -5.41
CA LEU A 12 19.96 0.35 -4.93
C LEU A 12 19.87 1.39 -3.79
N ARG A 13 18.91 2.32 -3.86
CA ARG A 13 18.67 3.29 -2.78
C ARG A 13 18.08 2.68 -1.52
N ARG A 14 17.31 1.59 -1.64
CA ARG A 14 16.86 0.82 -0.49
C ARG A 14 18.08 0.15 0.16
N GLU A 15 18.89 -0.53 -0.61
CA GLU A 15 20.13 -1.18 -0.13
C GLU A 15 21.08 -0.19 0.57
N VAL A 16 21.28 1.01 0.02
CA VAL A 16 22.06 2.08 0.69
C VAL A 16 21.48 2.44 2.07
N ARG A 17 20.16 2.53 2.19
CA ARG A 17 19.50 2.85 3.46
C ARG A 17 19.62 1.70 4.44
N ASP A 18 19.42 0.49 3.97
CA ASP A 18 19.48 -0.74 4.78
C ASP A 18 20.91 -0.96 5.29
N PHE A 19 21.93 -0.79 4.43
CA PHE A 19 23.33 -0.84 4.82
C PHE A 19 23.69 0.22 5.87
N ARG A 20 23.25 1.47 5.66
CA ARG A 20 23.44 2.54 6.67
C ARG A 20 22.77 2.21 7.99
N ALA A 21 21.54 1.70 7.96
CA ALA A 21 20.82 1.33 9.17
C ALA A 21 21.56 0.22 9.94
N SER A 22 22.05 -0.81 9.22
CA SER A 22 22.86 -1.87 9.80
C SER A 22 24.16 -1.33 10.44
N GLN A 23 24.87 -0.42 9.75
CA GLN A 23 26.07 0.20 10.33
C GLN A 23 25.75 0.98 11.61
N MET A 24 24.64 1.73 11.64
CA MET A 24 24.21 2.48 12.83
C MET A 24 23.83 1.55 14.00
N GLU A 25 23.18 0.43 13.71
CA GLU A 25 22.83 -0.57 14.72
C GLU A 25 24.08 -1.23 15.32
N LYS A 26 25.03 -1.64 14.47
CA LYS A 26 26.33 -2.19 14.91
C LYS A 26 27.12 -1.18 15.74
N GLU A 27 27.17 0.08 15.31
CA GLU A 27 27.81 1.16 16.06
C GLU A 27 27.13 1.36 17.43
N ALA A 28 25.80 1.37 17.49
CA ALA A 28 25.05 1.52 18.75
C ALA A 28 25.26 0.33 19.70
N GLN A 29 25.26 -0.91 19.19
CA GLN A 29 25.56 -2.11 19.98
C GLN A 29 26.98 -2.04 20.55
N HIS A 30 27.94 -1.63 19.72
CA HIS A 30 29.32 -1.47 20.13
C HIS A 30 29.49 -0.35 21.17
N ASP A 31 28.80 0.78 21.01
CA ASP A 31 28.80 1.88 21.97
C ASP A 31 28.16 1.47 23.31
N ALA A 32 27.08 0.68 23.28
CA ALA A 32 26.49 0.10 24.48
C ALA A 32 27.47 -0.85 25.20
N MET A 33 28.20 -1.69 24.43
CA MET A 33 29.26 -2.54 24.98
C MET A 33 30.38 -1.70 25.62
N ARG A 34 30.81 -0.61 24.98
CA ARG A 34 31.78 0.34 25.55
C ARG A 34 31.24 0.98 26.83
N GLN A 35 29.99 1.42 26.84
CA GLN A 35 29.37 2.03 28.01
C GLN A 35 29.32 1.06 29.18
N ALA A 36 28.95 -0.21 28.93
CA ALA A 36 28.97 -1.28 29.92
C ALA A 36 30.39 -1.50 30.47
N TYR A 37 31.40 -1.56 29.59
CA TYR A 37 32.81 -1.67 30.00
C TYR A 37 33.24 -0.53 30.94
N TYR A 38 32.90 0.73 30.63
CA TYR A 38 33.29 1.87 31.47
C TYR A 38 32.47 1.97 32.77
N SER A 39 31.31 1.33 32.85
CA SER A 39 30.53 1.24 34.10
C SER A 39 31.19 0.35 35.16
N ILE A 40 32.03 -0.61 34.75
CA ILE A 40 32.80 -1.46 35.66
C ILE A 40 33.90 -0.62 36.32
N PRO A 41 34.08 -0.69 37.66
CA PRO A 41 35.16 0.00 38.36
C PRO A 41 36.54 -0.37 37.78
N PRO A 42 37.50 0.57 37.66
CA PRO A 42 38.77 0.33 36.95
C PRO A 42 39.53 -0.92 37.36
N ARG A 43 39.54 -1.28 38.66
CA ARG A 43 40.20 -2.47 39.20
C ARG A 43 39.64 -3.81 38.72
N PHE A 44 38.41 -3.83 38.19
CA PHE A 44 37.71 -5.03 37.74
C PHE A 44 37.48 -5.06 36.22
N ARG A 45 38.02 -4.10 35.48
CA ARG A 45 37.82 -4.05 34.03
C ARG A 45 38.62 -5.17 33.34
N PRO A 46 37.98 -5.97 32.47
CA PRO A 46 38.68 -6.98 31.68
C PRO A 46 39.65 -6.32 30.69
N GLN A 47 40.76 -6.99 30.38
CA GLN A 47 41.69 -6.53 29.33
C GLN A 47 41.58 -7.46 28.11
N PRO A 48 41.65 -6.92 26.89
CA PRO A 48 41.86 -5.51 26.54
C PRO A 48 40.57 -4.67 26.60
N ALA A 49 40.71 -3.34 26.76
CA ALA A 49 39.59 -2.42 26.60
C ALA A 49 39.02 -2.51 25.17
N PRO A 50 37.69 -2.45 24.99
CA PRO A 50 37.09 -2.44 23.67
C PRO A 50 37.56 -1.20 22.88
N GLY A 51 37.81 -1.36 21.58
CA GLY A 51 38.18 -0.28 20.64
C GLY A 51 37.00 0.63 20.31
N ARG A 52 37.10 1.45 19.25
CA ARG A 52 35.90 2.10 18.65
C ARG A 52 35.36 1.17 17.55
N TYR A 53 34.06 1.24 17.27
CA TYR A 53 33.50 0.52 16.13
C TYR A 53 34.14 1.02 14.83
N GLU A 54 34.78 0.10 14.11
CA GLU A 54 35.30 0.35 12.77
C GLU A 54 34.19 0.06 11.76
N ARG A 55 33.80 1.06 10.96
CA ARG A 55 32.73 0.92 9.99
C ARG A 55 33.17 -0.02 8.87
N GLU A 56 32.26 -0.90 8.46
CA GLU A 56 32.51 -1.78 7.32
C GLU A 56 32.60 -0.96 6.03
N PRO A 57 33.48 -1.36 5.09
CA PRO A 57 33.55 -0.74 3.78
C PRO A 57 32.21 -0.81 3.04
N TRP A 58 31.90 0.23 2.29
CA TRP A 58 30.72 0.23 1.41
C TRP A 58 30.83 -0.86 0.35
N PRO A 59 29.76 -1.64 0.09
CA PRO A 59 29.74 -2.57 -1.04
C PRO A 59 29.97 -1.86 -2.38
N ASP A 60 30.73 -2.48 -3.29
CA ASP A 60 31.17 -1.85 -4.55
C ASP A 60 30.00 -1.37 -5.41
N HIS A 61 28.94 -2.16 -5.50
CA HIS A 61 27.75 -1.81 -6.28
C HIS A 61 26.96 -0.62 -5.70
N LEU A 62 27.25 -0.18 -4.48
CA LEU A 62 26.60 0.95 -3.82
C LEU A 62 27.44 2.24 -3.83
N ARG A 63 28.73 2.19 -4.18
CA ARG A 63 29.65 3.35 -4.07
C ARG A 63 29.35 4.48 -5.07
N ALA A 64 28.83 4.16 -6.25
CA ALA A 64 28.70 5.10 -7.37
C ALA A 64 27.29 5.17 -7.98
N ILE A 65 26.25 5.04 -7.16
CA ILE A 65 24.86 5.06 -7.64
C ILE A 65 24.54 6.44 -8.26
N PRO A 66 24.03 6.51 -9.50
CA PRO A 66 23.73 7.79 -10.14
C PRO A 66 22.43 8.42 -9.60
N CYS A 67 22.33 9.74 -9.73
CA CYS A 67 21.14 10.49 -9.33
C CYS A 67 19.88 10.06 -10.10
N GLY A 68 19.99 9.75 -11.39
CA GLY A 68 18.89 9.21 -12.20
C GLY A 68 17.67 10.11 -12.38
N ALA A 69 17.66 11.33 -11.82
CA ALA A 69 16.61 12.30 -12.07
C ALA A 69 16.61 12.72 -13.54
N THR A 70 15.42 12.97 -14.11
CA THR A 70 15.32 13.43 -15.51
C THR A 70 15.85 14.86 -15.61
N THR A 71 16.85 15.06 -16.47
CA THR A 71 17.41 16.38 -16.77
C THR A 71 16.49 17.17 -17.71
N ARG A 72 16.80 18.46 -17.93
CA ARG A 72 16.07 19.32 -18.88
C ARG A 72 16.10 18.76 -20.32
N SER A 73 17.16 18.04 -20.68
CA SER A 73 17.32 17.39 -21.99
C SER A 73 16.61 16.03 -22.09
N GLY A 74 15.81 15.63 -21.08
CA GLY A 74 15.08 14.36 -21.07
C GLY A 74 15.91 13.12 -20.70
N THR A 75 17.24 13.24 -20.61
CA THR A 75 18.15 12.15 -20.24
C THR A 75 18.29 12.00 -18.72
N PRO A 76 18.65 10.80 -18.20
CA PRO A 76 18.88 10.58 -16.77
C PRO A 76 20.14 11.29 -16.28
N CYS A 77 20.10 11.85 -15.06
CA CYS A 77 21.24 12.49 -14.42
C CYS A 77 22.30 11.45 -14.01
N LYS A 78 23.53 11.65 -14.47
CA LYS A 78 24.68 10.75 -14.24
C LYS A 78 25.53 11.10 -13.02
N ILE A 79 25.20 12.17 -12.27
CA ILE A 79 25.97 12.57 -11.08
C ILE A 79 25.86 11.47 -10.02
N THR A 80 27.01 10.97 -9.55
CA THR A 80 27.14 9.91 -8.53
C THR A 80 27.41 10.45 -7.13
N VAL A 81 27.80 11.73 -7.02
CA VAL A 81 27.96 12.42 -5.74
C VAL A 81 26.56 12.74 -5.18
N LEU A 82 26.06 11.85 -4.33
CA LEU A 82 24.74 11.94 -3.69
C LEU A 82 24.86 12.36 -2.22
N TYR A 83 23.98 13.26 -1.80
CA TYR A 83 23.88 13.66 -0.39
C TYR A 83 23.13 12.59 0.42
N ARG A 84 23.05 12.77 1.76
CA ARG A 84 22.37 11.84 2.68
C ARG A 84 20.94 11.51 2.24
N ASN A 85 20.24 12.44 1.60
CA ASN A 85 18.89 12.28 1.05
C ASN A 85 18.82 11.50 -0.29
N GLY A 86 19.94 11.00 -0.80
CA GLY A 86 20.02 10.20 -2.03
C GLY A 86 19.86 11.01 -3.33
N ARG A 87 19.98 12.35 -3.26
CA ARG A 87 19.86 13.26 -4.40
C ARG A 87 21.17 14.03 -4.60
N CYS A 88 21.48 14.40 -5.85
CA CYS A 88 22.65 15.22 -6.15
C CYS A 88 22.37 16.72 -5.96
N LYS A 89 23.43 17.54 -5.96
CA LYS A 89 23.32 19.01 -5.80
C LYS A 89 22.29 19.67 -6.73
N LEU A 90 22.16 19.18 -7.97
CA LEU A 90 21.26 19.76 -8.99
C LEU A 90 19.80 19.30 -8.86
N HIS A 91 19.55 18.18 -8.19
CA HIS A 91 18.22 17.56 -8.12
C HIS A 91 17.71 17.45 -6.69
N GLY A 92 18.01 18.46 -5.87
CA GLY A 92 17.49 18.64 -4.52
C GLY A 92 18.37 18.05 -3.40
N GLY A 93 19.58 17.60 -3.71
CA GLY A 93 20.54 17.08 -2.73
C GLY A 93 20.86 18.05 -1.60
N MET A 94 20.98 19.34 -1.94
CA MET A 94 21.20 20.43 -0.97
C MET A 94 19.92 21.21 -0.63
N SER A 95 18.76 20.82 -1.16
CA SER A 95 17.53 21.56 -0.91
C SER A 95 17.05 21.29 0.51
N THR A 96 16.89 22.37 1.30
CA THR A 96 16.32 22.30 2.64
C THR A 96 14.79 22.40 2.66
N GLY A 97 14.15 22.50 1.49
CA GLY A 97 12.73 22.82 1.37
C GLY A 97 12.38 24.25 1.80
N ALA A 98 11.08 24.58 1.75
CA ALA A 98 10.60 25.89 2.20
C ALA A 98 10.54 25.95 3.74
N LYS A 99 11.34 26.85 4.33
CA LYS A 99 11.41 27.03 5.80
C LYS A 99 10.30 27.94 6.34
N THR A 100 9.76 28.84 5.52
CA THR A 100 8.76 29.84 5.94
C THR A 100 7.32 29.34 5.75
N LYS A 101 6.38 29.83 6.57
CA LYS A 101 4.93 29.54 6.40
C LYS A 101 4.44 29.92 5.00
N ALA A 102 4.80 31.12 4.52
CA ALA A 102 4.46 31.58 3.18
C ALA A 102 5.05 30.68 2.08
N GLY A 103 6.30 30.23 2.22
CA GLY A 103 6.93 29.31 1.26
C GLY A 103 6.24 27.95 1.21
N ARG A 104 5.85 27.39 2.36
CA ARG A 104 5.07 26.14 2.43
C ARG A 104 3.69 26.28 1.80
N LYS A 105 3.02 27.41 2.02
CA LYS A 105 1.73 27.74 1.37
C LYS A 105 1.89 27.76 -0.15
N ARG A 106 2.90 28.45 -0.68
CA ARG A 106 3.19 28.50 -2.12
C ARG A 106 3.40 27.11 -2.74
N GLN A 107 4.12 26.21 -2.06
CA GLN A 107 4.29 24.84 -2.54
C GLN A 107 2.96 24.07 -2.59
N ARG A 108 2.13 24.22 -1.55
CA ARG A 108 0.80 23.58 -1.49
C ARG A 108 -0.13 24.10 -2.58
N ASP A 109 -0.16 25.42 -2.77
CA ASP A 109 -0.97 26.07 -3.79
C ASP A 109 -0.52 25.61 -5.20
N GLY A 110 0.79 25.52 -5.45
CA GLY A 110 1.32 24.97 -6.70
C GLY A 110 0.97 23.49 -6.92
N PHE A 111 0.98 22.67 -5.87
CA PHE A 111 0.55 21.27 -5.95
C PHE A 111 -0.94 21.14 -6.29
N ARG A 112 -1.80 21.96 -5.66
CA ARG A 112 -3.23 22.02 -5.96
C ARG A 112 -3.48 22.40 -7.42
N ALA A 113 -2.82 23.45 -7.91
CA ALA A 113 -2.93 23.87 -9.30
C ALA A 113 -2.46 22.77 -10.28
N TRP A 114 -1.43 22.00 -9.94
CA TRP A 114 -1.02 20.83 -10.73
C TRP A 114 -2.10 19.74 -10.73
N GLN A 115 -2.70 19.42 -9.57
CA GLN A 115 -3.79 18.45 -9.48
C GLN A 115 -5.01 18.88 -10.32
N GLU A 116 -5.40 20.14 -10.24
CA GLU A 116 -6.47 20.71 -11.06
C GLU A 116 -6.19 20.55 -12.55
N ARG A 117 -4.96 20.86 -13.01
CA ARG A 117 -4.57 20.62 -14.42
C ARG A 117 -4.63 19.15 -14.82
N GLN A 118 -4.24 18.24 -13.93
CA GLN A 118 -4.36 16.81 -14.19
C GLN A 118 -5.82 16.37 -14.30
N LEU A 119 -6.69 16.87 -13.41
CA LEU A 119 -8.13 16.61 -13.47
C LEU A 119 -8.74 17.18 -14.76
N ALA A 120 -8.40 18.41 -15.13
CA ALA A 120 -8.84 19.04 -16.38
C ALA A 120 -8.34 18.28 -17.61
N SER A 121 -7.08 17.85 -17.64
CA SER A 121 -6.55 17.02 -18.73
C SER A 121 -7.23 15.65 -18.83
N LYS A 122 -7.76 15.13 -17.73
CA LYS A 122 -8.55 13.89 -17.69
C LYS A 122 -10.05 14.16 -17.94
N ALA A 123 -10.52 15.40 -17.80
CA ALA A 123 -11.92 15.77 -18.01
C ALA A 123 -12.31 15.51 -19.47
N GLY A 124 -13.47 14.89 -19.67
CA GLY A 124 -13.92 14.45 -21.00
C GLY A 124 -13.26 13.16 -21.51
N ARG A 125 -12.23 12.62 -20.84
CA ARG A 125 -11.74 11.27 -21.16
C ARG A 125 -12.83 10.26 -20.76
N LYS A 126 -13.40 9.58 -21.75
CA LYS A 126 -14.38 8.51 -21.50
C LYS A 126 -13.77 7.49 -20.53
N ARG A 127 -14.49 7.15 -19.45
CA ARG A 127 -14.11 6.04 -18.57
C ARG A 127 -14.13 4.78 -19.42
N THR A 128 -12.98 4.11 -19.54
CA THR A 128 -12.85 2.83 -20.26
C THR A 128 -13.08 1.62 -19.35
N ARG A 129 -13.34 1.85 -18.05
CA ARG A 129 -13.46 0.83 -17.02
C ARG A 129 -14.62 1.18 -16.10
N THR A 130 -15.31 0.15 -15.64
CA THR A 130 -16.34 0.21 -14.61
C THR A 130 -15.71 -0.20 -13.28
N TYR A 131 -15.97 0.56 -12.23
CA TYR A 131 -15.39 0.31 -10.92
C TYR A 131 -16.40 -0.35 -9.98
N THR A 132 -15.90 -1.02 -8.94
CA THR A 132 -16.73 -1.61 -7.89
C THR A 132 -17.59 -0.58 -7.13
N SER A 133 -17.21 0.70 -7.17
CA SER A 133 -17.98 1.81 -6.59
C SER A 133 -19.15 2.26 -7.47
N ASP A 134 -19.11 1.94 -8.77
CA ASP A 134 -20.13 2.37 -9.73
C ASP A 134 -21.33 1.41 -9.76
N VAL A 135 -21.23 0.25 -9.09
CA VAL A 135 -22.19 -0.85 -9.18
C VAL A 135 -22.64 -1.26 -7.79
N ALA A 136 -23.95 -1.41 -7.61
CA ALA A 136 -24.52 -1.93 -6.37
C ALA A 136 -24.02 -3.35 -6.10
N GLY A 137 -23.82 -3.69 -4.82
CA GLY A 137 -23.34 -5.00 -4.45
C GLY A 137 -23.46 -5.27 -2.96
N ILE A 138 -23.35 -6.54 -2.60
CA ILE A 138 -23.27 -7.02 -1.23
C ILE A 138 -21.81 -7.29 -0.88
N ASN A 139 -21.41 -7.01 0.35
CA ASN A 139 -20.01 -7.04 0.76
C ASN A 139 -19.84 -7.69 2.14
N GLY A 140 -18.64 -7.59 2.71
CA GLY A 140 -18.31 -8.20 3.99
C GLY A 140 -19.17 -7.73 5.16
N ALA A 141 -19.80 -6.54 5.10
CA ALA A 141 -20.69 -6.07 6.16
C ALA A 141 -21.94 -6.95 6.27
N THR A 142 -22.52 -7.35 5.13
CA THR A 142 -23.64 -8.30 5.11
C THR A 142 -23.22 -9.67 5.64
N LEU A 143 -22.01 -10.15 5.32
CA LEU A 143 -21.48 -11.41 5.87
C LEU A 143 -21.27 -11.33 7.39
N ALA A 144 -20.87 -10.16 7.91
CA ALA A 144 -20.75 -9.93 9.34
C ALA A 144 -22.12 -9.98 10.03
N GLU A 145 -23.16 -9.41 9.40
CA GLU A 145 -24.54 -9.48 9.89
C GLU A 145 -25.08 -10.92 9.91
N ILE A 146 -24.78 -11.72 8.88
CA ILE A 146 -25.09 -13.16 8.84
C ILE A 146 -24.34 -13.90 9.95
N SER A 147 -23.05 -13.59 10.16
CA SER A 147 -22.27 -14.25 11.21
C SER A 147 -22.79 -13.97 12.62
N ALA A 148 -23.43 -12.80 12.82
CA ALA A 148 -24.05 -12.43 14.09
C ALA A 148 -25.47 -12.98 14.26
N SER A 149 -26.13 -13.40 13.17
CA SER A 149 -27.53 -13.84 13.15
C SER A 149 -27.59 -15.36 13.02
N ALA A 150 -27.79 -16.07 14.14
CA ALA A 150 -27.86 -17.53 14.17
C ALA A 150 -29.19 -18.12 13.65
N THR A 151 -30.12 -17.29 13.16
CA THR A 151 -31.48 -17.69 12.76
C THR A 151 -31.91 -17.04 11.44
N GLU A 152 -32.87 -17.66 10.76
CA GLU A 152 -33.46 -17.14 9.52
C GLU A 152 -34.13 -15.78 9.78
N LYS A 153 -33.67 -14.74 9.08
CA LYS A 153 -34.17 -13.37 9.29
C LYS A 153 -33.95 -12.49 8.05
N PRO A 154 -34.79 -11.47 7.83
CA PRO A 154 -34.43 -10.33 6.98
C PRO A 154 -33.18 -9.60 7.51
N LEU A 155 -32.25 -9.30 6.60
CA LEU A 155 -31.03 -8.52 6.87
C LEU A 155 -31.22 -7.06 6.45
N ASN A 156 -30.31 -6.19 6.88
CA ASN A 156 -30.29 -4.79 6.48
C ASN A 156 -30.19 -4.64 4.95
N LYS A 157 -30.94 -3.69 4.43
CA LYS A 157 -30.93 -3.33 3.00
C LYS A 157 -29.58 -2.72 2.63
N VAL A 158 -28.93 -3.25 1.59
CA VAL A 158 -27.63 -2.75 1.10
C VAL A 158 -27.77 -2.29 -0.34
N SER A 159 -27.46 -1.02 -0.62
CA SER A 159 -27.49 -0.46 -1.98
C SER A 159 -28.79 -0.73 -2.76
N GLY A 160 -29.93 -0.72 -2.09
CA GLY A 160 -31.23 -1.01 -2.72
C GLY A 160 -31.64 -2.49 -2.69
N ILE A 161 -30.73 -3.40 -2.35
CA ILE A 161 -30.94 -4.85 -2.37
C ILE A 161 -31.54 -5.30 -1.03
N VAL A 162 -32.70 -5.96 -1.09
CA VAL A 162 -33.35 -6.56 0.09
C VAL A 162 -32.81 -7.98 0.26
N LEU A 163 -32.46 -8.35 1.48
CA LEU A 163 -31.72 -9.57 1.77
C LEU A 163 -32.47 -10.42 2.80
N HIS A 164 -32.67 -11.69 2.49
CA HIS A 164 -33.28 -12.67 3.39
C HIS A 164 -32.38 -13.89 3.53
N PHE A 165 -31.96 -14.19 4.75
CA PHE A 165 -31.10 -15.33 5.04
C PHE A 165 -31.93 -16.55 5.46
N THR A 166 -31.68 -17.71 4.86
CA THR A 166 -32.38 -18.98 5.11
C THR A 166 -31.40 -20.08 5.58
N GLY A 167 -30.42 -19.72 6.42
CA GLY A 167 -29.41 -20.64 6.97
C GLY A 167 -28.27 -21.01 6.03
N GLU A 168 -28.57 -21.54 4.83
CA GLU A 168 -27.54 -21.99 3.86
C GLU A 168 -27.44 -21.10 2.63
N ARG A 169 -28.50 -20.32 2.37
CA ARG A 169 -28.62 -19.46 1.19
C ARG A 169 -29.03 -18.06 1.60
N LEU A 170 -28.63 -17.11 0.78
CA LEU A 170 -29.04 -15.73 0.85
C LEU A 170 -29.93 -15.43 -0.34
N LYS A 171 -31.21 -15.14 -0.10
CA LYS A 171 -32.13 -14.64 -1.13
C LYS A 171 -31.98 -13.12 -1.20
N ALA A 172 -31.55 -12.61 -2.34
CA ALA A 172 -31.35 -11.20 -2.60
C ALA A 172 -32.36 -10.70 -3.64
N THR A 173 -33.22 -9.78 -3.26
CA THR A 173 -34.13 -9.10 -4.19
C THR A 173 -33.46 -7.83 -4.69
N LEU A 174 -33.15 -7.82 -5.99
CA LEU A 174 -32.50 -6.73 -6.69
C LEU A 174 -33.44 -5.54 -6.84
N VAL A 175 -32.89 -4.37 -7.17
CA VAL A 175 -33.67 -3.15 -7.43
C VAL A 175 -34.62 -3.31 -8.63
N SER A 176 -34.30 -4.22 -9.55
CA SER A 176 -35.18 -4.61 -10.67
C SER A 176 -36.41 -5.44 -10.25
N GLY A 177 -36.55 -5.80 -8.97
CA GLY A 177 -37.63 -6.64 -8.45
C GLY A 177 -37.34 -8.15 -8.52
N GLN A 178 -36.27 -8.57 -9.20
CA GLN A 178 -35.92 -9.97 -9.34
C GLN A 178 -35.22 -10.53 -8.10
N SER A 179 -35.61 -11.74 -7.69
CA SER A 179 -34.96 -12.46 -6.59
C SER A 179 -33.89 -13.43 -7.09
N VAL A 180 -32.68 -13.31 -6.55
CA VAL A 180 -31.53 -14.17 -6.85
C VAL A 180 -31.11 -14.91 -5.57
N ALA A 181 -30.86 -16.22 -5.66
CA ALA A 181 -30.35 -17.00 -4.54
C ALA A 181 -28.83 -17.15 -4.63
N VAL A 182 -28.11 -16.64 -3.63
CA VAL A 182 -26.66 -16.74 -3.49
C VAL A 182 -26.32 -17.80 -2.45
N GLN A 183 -25.42 -18.72 -2.81
CA GLN A 183 -24.97 -19.76 -1.88
C GLN A 183 -23.88 -19.21 -0.95
N LEU A 184 -23.92 -19.63 0.31
CA LEU A 184 -22.97 -19.25 1.33
C LEU A 184 -22.10 -20.45 1.72
N THR A 185 -20.87 -20.18 2.12
CA THR A 185 -19.98 -21.21 2.67
C THR A 185 -19.15 -20.61 3.79
N THR A 186 -18.66 -21.45 4.67
CA THR A 186 -17.83 -21.03 5.79
C THR A 186 -16.43 -21.63 5.69
N THR A 187 -15.47 -20.99 6.36
CA THR A 187 -14.14 -21.55 6.61
C THR A 187 -13.78 -21.33 8.07
N SER A 188 -13.06 -22.28 8.67
CA SER A 188 -12.51 -22.14 10.02
C SER A 188 -11.16 -21.40 9.99
N PRO A 189 -11.03 -20.21 10.57
CA PRO A 189 -9.76 -19.50 10.69
C PRO A 189 -8.87 -20.12 11.79
N LYS A 190 -7.55 -19.93 11.68
CA LYS A 190 -6.55 -20.47 12.63
C LYS A 190 -6.75 -20.03 14.09
N TYR A 191 -7.38 -18.87 14.31
CA TYR A 191 -7.61 -18.29 15.63
C TYR A 191 -9.05 -18.52 16.15
N GLY A 192 -9.76 -19.52 15.61
CA GLY A 192 -11.13 -19.84 15.97
C GLY A 192 -12.19 -19.00 15.24
N GLY A 193 -13.45 -19.41 15.39
CA GLY A 193 -14.62 -18.78 14.78
C GLY A 193 -14.98 -19.30 13.39
N VAL A 194 -16.01 -18.68 12.79
CA VAL A 194 -16.55 -19.05 11.48
C VAL A 194 -16.47 -17.84 10.56
N ARG A 195 -15.71 -17.95 9.46
CA ARG A 195 -15.66 -16.91 8.44
C ARG A 195 -16.57 -17.26 7.27
N TRP A 196 -17.63 -16.46 7.11
CA TRP A 196 -18.59 -16.60 6.03
C TRP A 196 -18.05 -16.04 4.70
N TRP A 197 -18.47 -16.65 3.61
CA TRP A 197 -18.13 -16.29 2.23
C TRP A 197 -19.34 -16.45 1.33
N TYR A 198 -19.43 -15.60 0.31
CA TYR A 198 -20.28 -15.84 -0.84
C TYR A 198 -19.62 -16.83 -1.80
N VAL A 199 -20.41 -17.73 -2.37
CA VAL A 199 -20.02 -18.53 -3.53
C VAL A 199 -20.52 -17.80 -4.78
N CYS A 200 -19.59 -17.39 -5.64
CA CYS A 200 -19.95 -16.69 -6.87
C CYS A 200 -20.67 -17.65 -7.84
N PRO A 201 -21.90 -17.34 -8.33
CA PRO A 201 -22.62 -18.22 -9.26
C PRO A 201 -21.86 -18.47 -10.58
N ALA A 202 -21.11 -17.47 -11.07
CA ALA A 202 -20.42 -17.57 -12.37
C ALA A 202 -19.09 -18.35 -12.34
N CYS A 203 -18.34 -18.32 -11.24
CA CYS A 203 -17.00 -18.93 -11.16
C CYS A 203 -16.80 -19.86 -9.98
N THR A 204 -17.85 -20.10 -9.20
CA THR A 204 -17.90 -20.93 -7.98
C THR A 204 -16.88 -20.60 -6.88
N GLY A 205 -16.05 -19.58 -7.09
CA GLY A 205 -15.05 -19.14 -6.13
C GLY A 205 -15.66 -18.45 -4.91
N ARG A 206 -15.00 -18.59 -3.77
CA ARG A 206 -15.32 -17.89 -2.52
C ARG A 206 -14.94 -16.43 -2.60
N LYS A 207 -15.86 -15.53 -2.28
CA LYS A 207 -15.67 -14.07 -2.39
C LYS A 207 -16.27 -13.36 -1.18
N ALA A 208 -15.64 -12.26 -0.78
CA ALA A 208 -16.13 -11.40 0.30
C ALA A 208 -17.19 -10.38 -0.17
N ALA A 209 -17.37 -10.23 -1.50
CA ALA A 209 -18.34 -9.33 -2.09
C ALA A 209 -18.83 -9.85 -3.44
N LEU A 210 -20.09 -9.57 -3.76
CA LEU A 210 -20.73 -9.79 -5.06
C LEU A 210 -21.39 -8.48 -5.52
N TYR A 211 -21.48 -8.31 -6.84
CA TYR A 211 -21.96 -7.11 -7.51
C TYR A 211 -23.08 -7.47 -8.47
N VAL A 212 -24.01 -6.55 -8.64
CA VAL A 212 -25.12 -6.70 -9.58
C VAL A 212 -24.57 -6.67 -11.01
N SER A 213 -24.88 -7.69 -11.78
CA SER A 213 -24.56 -7.80 -13.21
C SER A 213 -25.77 -8.35 -13.94
N GLY A 214 -26.57 -7.44 -14.50
CA GLY A 214 -27.89 -7.77 -15.03
C GLY A 214 -28.78 -8.34 -13.94
N GLU A 215 -29.22 -9.57 -14.15
CA GLU A 215 -30.15 -10.31 -13.28
C GLU A 215 -29.45 -11.20 -12.24
N SER A 216 -28.14 -11.05 -12.06
CA SER A 216 -27.34 -11.92 -11.19
C SER A 216 -26.43 -11.13 -10.25
N LEU A 217 -26.03 -11.77 -9.15
CA LEU A 217 -24.98 -11.29 -8.25
C LEU A 217 -23.71 -12.10 -8.46
N ILE A 218 -22.66 -11.49 -9.01
CA ILE A 218 -21.41 -12.19 -9.35
C ILE A 218 -20.20 -11.42 -8.82
N CYS A 219 -19.05 -12.07 -8.78
CA CYS A 219 -17.84 -11.45 -8.25
C CYS A 219 -17.29 -10.36 -9.17
N ARG A 220 -16.45 -9.46 -8.63
CA ARG A 220 -15.85 -8.38 -9.41
C ARG A 220 -15.11 -8.85 -10.67
N GLN A 221 -14.49 -10.03 -10.64
CA GLN A 221 -13.70 -10.54 -11.77
C GLN A 221 -14.62 -10.98 -12.91
N CYS A 222 -15.70 -11.68 -12.57
CA CYS A 222 -16.72 -12.11 -13.55
C CYS A 222 -17.49 -10.90 -14.11
N ALA A 223 -17.75 -9.88 -13.28
CA ALA A 223 -18.41 -8.65 -13.71
C ALA A 223 -17.46 -7.66 -14.43
N GLY A 224 -16.17 -7.98 -14.60
CA GLY A 224 -15.19 -7.07 -15.23
C GLY A 224 -14.95 -5.76 -14.46
N LEU A 225 -15.16 -5.75 -13.15
CA LEU A 225 -15.06 -4.56 -12.31
C LEU A 225 -13.65 -4.37 -11.74
N HIS A 226 -13.23 -3.10 -11.72
CA HIS A 226 -11.93 -2.66 -11.18
C HIS A 226 -12.07 -2.00 -9.81
N TYR A 227 -11.03 -2.08 -8.98
CA TYR A 227 -10.96 -1.24 -7.78
C TYR A 227 -10.55 0.18 -8.18
N ALA A 228 -11.11 1.19 -7.52
CA ALA A 228 -10.78 2.60 -7.76
C ALA A 228 -9.27 2.86 -7.59
N SER A 229 -8.66 2.27 -6.56
CA SER A 229 -7.22 2.34 -6.29
C SER A 229 -6.31 1.79 -7.39
N GLN A 230 -6.83 1.04 -8.38
CA GLN A 230 -6.04 0.58 -9.52
C GLN A 230 -5.81 1.68 -10.58
N SER A 231 -6.49 2.83 -10.46
CA SER A 231 -6.40 3.93 -11.42
C SER A 231 -5.99 5.26 -10.79
N GLU A 232 -5.58 5.21 -9.52
CA GLU A 232 -4.88 6.28 -8.80
C GLU A 232 -3.37 6.23 -9.09
#